data_AF-A0A3B0X1N6-F1
#
_entry.id   AF-A0A3B0X1N6-F1
#
_cell.length_a   1.000
_cell.length_b   1.000
_cell.length_c   1.000
_cell.angle_alpha   90.00
_cell.angle_beta   90.00
_cell.angle_gamma   90.00
#
_symmetry.space_group_name_H-M   'P 1'
#
loop_
_entity.id
_entity.type
_entity.pdbx_description
1 polymer ?
#
loop_
_entity_poly.entity_id
_entity_poly.type
_entity_poly.pdbx_seq_one_letter_code
_entity_poly.pdbx_strand_id
1 'polypeptide(L)'
;FKRLDKANKKSIENTLLQFKLNGVALDEQDKLVFKKLENSLSALKSKFEQNILDATQAFRIHIEEKSQLSGLPDFVIDMAKQAAEQEELNGWLFTLDAPSYIGVMTYSDKRQFREEMYTAFSTRASSKGPNAGEYDNTQIIEDILSAQKEQAKIIGFNNYAEVSIAAKMAETTQQVLSFLENLVDKSKPQAEKEFNDLSLYASKHCEINKLQAWDIMYVSEKLKQKEYGISQQELKPYFPAEEVIQGLFSIVNRLYGIKITEKNNVDVWHEDVQFFEILDEENKLRGQFYLDLYTRNNKRGGAWMDECIGRMKVDSKIQTPVAYLTCNLTPPVANKPALLSHNEVTTLFHEFGHGLQHMLTKVDSLSVSGISGVEWDAVELPSQFMENWCWEKQGLEMMTSHVDTGEALPENLYKKLIKAKNFQSAMIMVRQLEFALFDFRLQMEYGTAEFKGVQALLDEVRSQVAVIIPPAFNQFQHGFAHIFSGGYAAGYYSYKWAEVLSADAFSKFEENGIFDEKTGKQFLTSILETGGSEKAMDLFKRFRGREPEINALLKHSGLSN
;
A
#
# COMPACT_ATOMS: atom_id res chain seq x y z
N PHE A 1 14.13 -12.94 -33.91
CA PHE A 1 14.58 -12.84 -32.51
C PHE A 1 15.98 -12.24 -32.34
N LYS A 2 17.08 -12.84 -32.85
CA LYS A 2 18.46 -12.37 -32.60
C LYS A 2 18.75 -10.89 -32.93
N ARG A 3 18.05 -10.33 -33.93
CA ARG A 3 18.20 -8.93 -34.39
C ARG A 3 17.32 -7.90 -33.65
N LEU A 4 16.43 -8.34 -32.76
CA LEU A 4 15.56 -7.45 -31.99
C LEU A 4 16.34 -6.82 -30.82
N ASP A 5 15.98 -5.60 -30.44
CA ASP A 5 16.45 -4.98 -29.20
C ASP A 5 15.90 -5.72 -27.96
N LYS A 6 16.34 -5.31 -26.77
CA LYS A 6 15.98 -5.96 -25.51
C LYS A 6 14.47 -5.86 -25.22
N ALA A 7 13.90 -4.66 -25.37
CA ALA A 7 12.47 -4.42 -25.11
C ALA A 7 11.57 -5.27 -26.01
N ASN A 8 11.86 -5.34 -27.30
CA ASN A 8 11.09 -6.16 -28.24
C ASN A 8 11.24 -7.67 -27.97
N LYS A 9 12.43 -8.13 -27.55
CA LYS A 9 12.62 -9.53 -27.12
C LYS A 9 11.77 -9.85 -25.89
N LYS A 10 11.89 -9.04 -24.84
CA LYS A 10 11.16 -9.22 -23.58
C LYS A 10 9.66 -9.09 -23.79
N SER A 11 9.20 -8.17 -24.65
CA SER A 11 7.79 -8.09 -25.07
C SER A 11 7.30 -9.40 -25.68
N ILE A 12 8.06 -10.01 -26.60
CA ILE A 12 7.67 -11.29 -27.21
C ILE A 12 7.68 -12.41 -26.17
N GLU A 13 8.71 -12.50 -25.33
CA GLU A 13 8.80 -13.52 -24.27
C GLU A 13 7.63 -13.41 -23.28
N ASN A 14 7.34 -12.20 -22.80
CA ASN A 14 6.20 -11.92 -21.92
C ASN A 14 4.88 -12.24 -22.62
N THR A 15 4.72 -11.88 -23.90
CA THR A 15 3.49 -12.19 -24.66
C THR A 15 3.28 -13.69 -24.82
N LEU A 16 4.34 -14.46 -25.13
CA LEU A 16 4.25 -15.91 -25.25
C LEU A 16 3.92 -16.58 -23.91
N LEU A 17 4.52 -16.09 -22.82
CA LEU A 17 4.17 -16.53 -21.48
C LEU A 17 2.70 -16.23 -21.18
N GLN A 18 2.24 -15.01 -21.44
CA GLN A 18 0.83 -14.63 -21.25
C GLN A 18 -0.12 -15.46 -22.12
N PHE A 19 0.24 -15.80 -23.35
CA PHE A 19 -0.57 -16.72 -24.18
C PHE A 19 -0.69 -18.10 -23.54
N LYS A 20 0.39 -18.61 -22.93
CA LYS A 20 0.33 -19.88 -22.18
C LYS A 20 -0.58 -19.75 -20.96
N LEU A 21 -0.39 -18.71 -20.15
CA LEU A 21 -1.17 -18.50 -18.92
C LEU A 21 -2.66 -18.22 -19.19
N ASN A 22 -2.98 -17.61 -20.35
CA ASN A 22 -4.35 -17.38 -20.80
C ASN A 22 -4.94 -18.55 -21.63
N GLY A 23 -4.29 -19.72 -21.63
CA GLY A 23 -4.86 -20.94 -22.22
C GLY A 23 -4.94 -20.96 -23.75
N VAL A 24 -4.15 -20.15 -24.47
CA VAL A 24 -4.20 -20.08 -25.95
C VAL A 24 -3.88 -21.43 -26.61
N ALA A 25 -3.02 -22.23 -25.97
CA ALA A 25 -2.59 -23.54 -26.46
C ALA A 25 -3.53 -24.71 -26.08
N LEU A 26 -4.59 -24.45 -25.31
CA LEU A 26 -5.56 -25.46 -24.91
C LEU A 26 -6.37 -25.99 -26.11
N ASP A 27 -6.94 -27.19 -25.96
CA ASP A 27 -7.92 -27.71 -26.91
C ASP A 27 -9.25 -26.94 -26.85
N GLU A 28 -10.14 -27.19 -27.81
CA GLU A 28 -11.41 -26.44 -27.91
C GLU A 28 -12.32 -26.60 -26.69
N GLN A 29 -12.30 -27.78 -26.03
CA GLN A 29 -13.14 -28.02 -24.87
C GLN A 29 -12.60 -27.27 -23.65
N ASP A 30 -11.30 -27.38 -23.39
CA ASP A 30 -10.65 -26.70 -22.28
C ASP A 30 -10.65 -25.17 -22.47
N LYS A 31 -10.54 -24.67 -23.70
CA LYS A 31 -10.72 -23.24 -24.00
C LYS A 31 -12.09 -22.71 -23.60
N LEU A 32 -13.16 -23.48 -23.87
CA LEU A 32 -14.53 -23.08 -23.50
C LEU A 32 -14.69 -23.01 -21.97
N VAL A 33 -14.13 -23.98 -21.25
CA VAL A 33 -14.14 -23.99 -19.78
C VAL A 33 -13.32 -22.83 -19.23
N PHE A 34 -12.08 -22.65 -19.71
CA PHE A 34 -11.19 -21.59 -19.28
C PHE A 34 -11.80 -20.19 -19.49
N LYS A 35 -12.40 -19.94 -20.66
CA LYS A 35 -13.08 -18.68 -20.96
C LYS A 35 -14.26 -18.42 -20.01
N LYS A 36 -15.02 -19.46 -19.65
CA LYS A 36 -16.12 -19.33 -18.69
C LYS A 36 -15.59 -18.96 -17.30
N LEU A 37 -14.49 -19.57 -16.86
CA LEU A 37 -13.84 -19.27 -15.59
C LEU A 37 -13.33 -17.82 -15.54
N GLU A 38 -12.66 -17.35 -16.59
CA GLU A 38 -12.18 -15.96 -16.70
C GLU A 38 -13.31 -14.94 -16.55
N ASN A 39 -14.42 -15.14 -17.30
CA ASN A 39 -15.58 -14.26 -17.24
C ASN A 39 -16.21 -14.26 -15.83
N SER A 40 -16.33 -15.43 -15.20
CA SER A 40 -16.83 -15.55 -13.83
C SER A 40 -15.92 -14.83 -12.84
N LEU A 41 -14.60 -15.01 -12.94
CA LEU A 41 -13.64 -14.35 -12.05
C LEU A 41 -13.70 -12.84 -12.16
N SER A 42 -13.78 -12.28 -13.37
CA SER A 42 -13.92 -10.83 -13.56
C SER A 42 -15.18 -10.27 -12.87
N ALA A 43 -16.33 -10.95 -13.02
CA ALA A 43 -17.58 -10.56 -12.36
C ALA A 43 -17.52 -10.70 -10.83
N LEU A 44 -16.93 -11.79 -10.33
CA LEU A 44 -16.77 -12.06 -8.90
C LEU A 44 -15.86 -11.02 -8.22
N LYS A 45 -14.70 -10.70 -8.83
CA LYS A 45 -13.77 -9.68 -8.35
C LYS A 45 -14.44 -8.30 -8.25
N SER A 46 -15.20 -7.93 -9.29
CA SER A 46 -15.94 -6.66 -9.30
C SER A 46 -17.01 -6.62 -8.20
N LYS A 47 -17.74 -7.72 -8.00
CA LYS A 47 -18.75 -7.82 -6.94
C LYS A 47 -18.13 -7.79 -5.54
N PHE A 48 -16.98 -8.43 -5.34
CA PHE A 48 -16.23 -8.42 -4.09
C PHE A 48 -15.87 -6.99 -3.67
N GLU A 49 -15.32 -6.20 -4.59
CA GLU A 49 -14.93 -4.81 -4.35
C GLU A 49 -16.16 -3.91 -4.09
N GLN A 50 -17.23 -4.08 -4.90
CA GLN A 50 -18.48 -3.35 -4.69
C GLN A 50 -19.08 -3.62 -3.30
N ASN A 51 -19.11 -4.88 -2.87
CA ASN A 51 -19.61 -5.25 -1.54
C ASN A 51 -18.80 -4.61 -0.41
N ILE A 52 -17.48 -4.47 -0.56
CA ILE A 52 -16.65 -3.77 0.43
C ILE A 52 -16.98 -2.28 0.47
N LEU A 53 -17.13 -1.64 -0.70
CA LEU A 53 -17.50 -0.24 -0.79
C LEU A 53 -18.86 -0.01 -0.14
N ASP A 54 -19.87 -0.81 -0.50
CA ASP A 54 -21.22 -0.71 0.04
C ASP A 54 -21.23 -0.94 1.57
N ALA A 55 -20.52 -1.96 2.06
CA ALA A 55 -20.43 -2.22 3.52
C ALA A 55 -19.69 -1.11 4.28
N THR A 56 -18.70 -0.46 3.65
CA THR A 56 -17.99 0.69 4.24
C THR A 56 -18.92 1.90 4.31
N GLN A 57 -19.71 2.12 3.26
CA GLN A 57 -20.63 3.24 3.15
C GLN A 57 -21.96 3.03 3.89
N ALA A 58 -22.37 1.80 4.19
CA ALA A 58 -23.59 1.54 4.95
C ALA A 58 -23.46 1.86 6.45
N PHE A 59 -22.24 1.84 6.99
CA PHE A 59 -22.01 2.06 8.41
C PHE A 59 -21.88 3.55 8.76
N ARG A 60 -22.66 3.98 9.76
CA ARG A 60 -22.62 5.35 10.31
C ARG A 60 -22.80 5.29 11.83
N ILE A 61 -21.97 6.03 12.56
CA ILE A 61 -22.23 6.38 13.95
C ILE A 61 -22.49 7.89 14.03
N HIS A 62 -23.72 8.24 14.36
CA HIS A 62 -24.15 9.62 14.55
C HIS A 62 -24.19 9.94 16.05
N ILE A 63 -23.47 10.99 16.46
CA ILE A 63 -23.36 11.44 17.85
C ILE A 63 -23.79 12.90 17.93
N GLU A 64 -24.72 13.22 18.82
CA GLU A 64 -25.08 14.61 19.15
C GLU A 64 -24.56 15.05 20.53
N GLU A 65 -24.20 14.09 21.39
CA GLU A 65 -23.73 14.37 22.74
C GLU A 65 -22.21 14.53 22.79
N LYS A 66 -21.73 15.76 23.04
CA LYS A 66 -20.28 16.08 23.09
C LYS A 66 -19.49 15.23 24.10
N SER A 67 -20.11 14.74 25.17
CA SER A 67 -19.44 13.91 26.19
C SER A 67 -18.94 12.56 25.63
N GLN A 68 -19.51 12.11 24.51
CA GLN A 68 -19.14 10.87 23.82
C GLN A 68 -17.87 11.03 22.97
N LEU A 69 -17.42 12.26 22.72
CA LEU A 69 -16.22 12.58 21.92
C LEU A 69 -14.92 12.64 22.74
N SER A 70 -14.94 12.21 24.01
CA SER A 70 -13.77 12.29 24.91
C SER A 70 -12.52 11.67 24.28
N GLY A 71 -11.41 12.40 24.34
CA GLY A 71 -10.09 11.96 23.86
C GLY A 71 -9.83 12.25 22.40
N LEU A 72 -10.88 12.45 21.58
CA LEU A 72 -10.71 12.79 20.17
C LEU A 72 -10.07 14.18 20.02
N PRO A 73 -9.02 14.34 19.20
CA PRO A 73 -8.42 15.64 18.93
C PRO A 73 -9.34 16.47 18.01
N ASP A 74 -9.18 17.80 18.05
CA ASP A 74 -10.03 18.74 17.32
C ASP A 74 -10.14 18.40 15.83
N PHE A 75 -9.04 18.00 15.17
CA PHE A 75 -9.09 17.65 13.75
C PHE A 75 -9.99 16.44 13.43
N VAL A 76 -10.14 15.48 14.35
CA VAL A 76 -11.06 14.34 14.16
C VAL A 76 -12.50 14.79 14.39
N ILE A 77 -12.71 15.64 15.41
CA ILE A 77 -14.03 16.21 15.74
C ILE A 77 -14.52 17.10 14.58
N ASP A 78 -13.67 17.97 14.05
CA ASP A 78 -14.03 18.88 12.97
C ASP A 78 -14.34 18.11 11.67
N MET A 79 -13.56 17.06 11.36
CA MET A 79 -13.84 16.19 10.21
C MET A 79 -15.17 15.43 10.38
N ALA A 80 -15.44 14.88 11.56
CA ALA A 80 -16.72 14.21 11.82
C ALA A 80 -17.91 15.18 11.77
N LYS A 81 -17.69 16.45 12.15
CA LYS A 81 -18.71 17.50 12.04
C LYS A 81 -18.98 17.85 10.56
N GLN A 82 -17.93 18.02 9.77
CA GLN A 82 -18.05 18.26 8.33
C GLN A 82 -18.77 17.10 7.62
N ALA A 83 -18.49 15.85 8.00
CA ALA A 83 -19.20 14.69 7.49
C ALA A 83 -20.70 14.72 7.85
N ALA A 84 -21.06 15.13 9.06
CA ALA A 84 -22.46 15.31 9.46
C ALA A 84 -23.14 16.41 8.63
N GLU A 85 -22.48 17.56 8.45
CA GLU A 85 -23.00 18.68 7.65
C GLU A 85 -23.22 18.29 6.18
N GLN A 86 -22.33 17.49 5.60
CA GLN A 86 -22.47 16.95 4.23
C GLN A 86 -23.66 16.01 4.06
N GLU A 87 -24.08 15.32 5.14
CA GLU A 87 -25.27 14.47 5.16
C GLU A 87 -26.49 15.19 5.78
N GLU A 88 -26.43 16.52 5.95
CA GLU A 88 -27.51 17.35 6.53
C GLU A 88 -27.93 16.94 7.96
N LEU A 89 -26.98 16.40 8.73
CA LEU A 89 -27.16 15.99 10.14
C LEU A 89 -26.56 17.00 11.11
N ASN A 90 -27.14 17.10 12.32
CA ASN A 90 -26.53 17.83 13.44
C ASN A 90 -25.40 17.00 14.07
N GLY A 91 -24.55 17.60 14.89
CA GLY A 91 -23.55 16.85 15.68
C GLY A 91 -22.38 16.34 14.85
N TRP A 92 -22.05 15.06 15.00
CA TRP A 92 -20.87 14.42 14.42
C TRP A 92 -21.18 13.06 13.81
N LEU A 93 -20.61 12.80 12.63
CA LEU A 93 -20.80 11.57 11.89
C LEU A 93 -19.45 10.85 11.72
N PHE A 94 -19.39 9.60 12.15
CA PHE A 94 -18.22 8.74 12.02
C PHE A 94 -18.53 7.59 11.05
N THR A 95 -17.63 7.40 10.09
CA THR A 95 -17.70 6.35 9.05
C THR A 95 -16.55 5.36 9.19
N LEU A 96 -16.55 4.33 8.36
CA LEU A 96 -15.45 3.35 8.25
C LEU A 96 -14.33 3.78 7.28
N ASP A 97 -14.42 4.97 6.70
CA ASP A 97 -13.33 5.51 5.87
C ASP A 97 -12.08 5.72 6.74
N ALA A 98 -10.90 5.49 6.14
CA ALA A 98 -9.66 5.35 6.91
C ALA A 98 -9.36 6.53 7.84
N PRO A 99 -9.51 7.82 7.43
CA PRO A 99 -9.29 8.95 8.34
C PRO A 99 -10.22 8.94 9.57
N SER A 100 -11.50 8.63 9.38
CA SER A 100 -12.49 8.52 10.46
C SER A 100 -12.19 7.34 11.39
N TYR A 101 -12.03 6.15 10.81
CA TYR A 101 -11.75 4.92 11.55
C TYR A 101 -10.45 5.04 12.36
N ILE A 102 -9.35 5.44 11.73
CA ILE A 102 -8.04 5.59 12.39
C ILE A 102 -8.13 6.64 13.51
N GLY A 103 -8.81 7.76 13.27
CA GLY A 103 -9.04 8.79 14.29
C GLY A 103 -9.71 8.24 15.56
N VAL A 104 -10.81 7.51 15.42
CA VAL A 104 -11.52 6.91 16.57
C VAL A 104 -10.67 5.86 17.27
N MET A 105 -10.08 4.93 16.51
CA MET A 105 -9.29 3.82 17.07
C MET A 105 -8.05 4.28 17.81
N THR A 106 -7.48 5.43 17.43
CA THR A 106 -6.24 5.97 17.98
C THR A 106 -6.49 6.84 19.22
N TYR A 107 -7.58 7.62 19.25
CA TYR A 107 -7.70 8.70 20.24
C TYR A 107 -8.91 8.60 21.17
N SER A 108 -9.99 7.90 20.79
CA SER A 108 -11.21 7.87 21.60
C SER A 108 -10.96 7.24 22.96
N ASP A 109 -11.23 7.96 24.04
CA ASP A 109 -11.16 7.42 25.40
C ASP A 109 -12.30 6.41 25.65
N LYS A 110 -13.39 6.50 24.86
CA LYS A 110 -14.55 5.62 24.97
C LYS A 110 -14.23 4.24 24.36
N ARG A 111 -13.80 3.30 25.21
CA ARG A 111 -13.46 1.93 24.80
C ARG A 111 -14.58 1.23 24.01
N GLN A 112 -15.84 1.42 24.41
CA GLN A 112 -16.99 0.87 23.68
C GLN A 112 -17.10 1.42 22.26
N PHE A 113 -16.82 2.72 22.05
CA PHE A 113 -16.83 3.32 20.72
C PHE A 113 -15.73 2.72 19.83
N ARG A 114 -14.54 2.48 20.39
CA ARG A 114 -13.47 1.76 19.67
C ARG A 114 -13.87 0.31 19.33
N GLU A 115 -14.51 -0.39 20.27
CA GLU A 115 -14.99 -1.76 20.06
C GLU A 115 -16.05 -1.84 18.94
N GLU A 116 -16.99 -0.89 18.92
CA GLU A 116 -18.03 -0.80 17.89
C GLU A 116 -17.43 -0.53 16.50
N MET A 117 -16.54 0.47 16.39
CA MET A 117 -15.82 0.78 15.15
C MET A 117 -14.97 -0.40 14.66
N TYR A 118 -14.21 -1.05 15.55
CA TYR A 118 -13.41 -2.21 15.20
C TYR A 118 -14.27 -3.38 14.73
N THR A 119 -15.37 -3.65 15.44
CA THR A 119 -16.29 -4.73 15.09
C THR A 119 -16.86 -4.51 13.71
N ALA A 120 -17.39 -3.31 13.44
CA ALA A 120 -17.89 -2.94 12.12
C ALA A 120 -16.83 -3.06 11.03
N PHE A 121 -15.65 -2.46 11.20
CA PHE A 121 -14.58 -2.48 10.21
C PHE A 121 -14.08 -3.90 9.87
N SER A 122 -13.89 -4.72 10.90
CA SER A 122 -13.33 -6.08 10.78
C SER A 122 -14.35 -7.13 10.34
N THR A 123 -15.62 -6.76 10.21
CA THR A 123 -16.72 -7.64 9.75
C THR A 123 -17.40 -7.12 8.48
N ARG A 124 -16.86 -6.07 7.85
CA ARG A 124 -17.35 -5.58 6.56
C ARG A 124 -17.48 -6.71 5.54
N ALA A 125 -18.55 -6.64 4.76
CA ALA A 125 -18.84 -7.58 3.69
C ALA A 125 -18.85 -9.06 4.14
N SER A 126 -19.38 -9.36 5.33
CA SER A 126 -19.40 -10.72 5.87
C SER A 126 -20.78 -11.10 6.44
N SER A 127 -20.91 -12.36 6.86
CA SER A 127 -22.06 -12.88 7.61
C SER A 127 -22.14 -12.40 9.06
N LYS A 128 -21.23 -11.52 9.51
CA LYS A 128 -21.17 -10.98 10.87
C LYS A 128 -21.15 -9.44 10.84
N GLY A 129 -21.43 -8.82 11.99
CA GLY A 129 -21.36 -7.37 12.15
C GLY A 129 -22.67 -6.63 11.94
N PRO A 130 -22.63 -5.30 11.85
CA PRO A 130 -23.83 -4.45 11.78
C PRO A 130 -24.65 -4.64 10.48
N ASN A 131 -24.01 -5.03 9.38
CA ASN A 131 -24.66 -5.30 8.08
C ASN A 131 -24.55 -6.78 7.68
N ALA A 132 -24.64 -7.68 8.66
CA ALA A 132 -24.44 -9.12 8.48
C ALA A 132 -25.33 -9.69 7.35
N GLY A 133 -24.71 -10.31 6.35
CA GLY A 133 -25.40 -10.97 5.25
C GLY A 133 -25.85 -10.07 4.10
N GLU A 134 -25.80 -8.74 4.23
CA GLU A 134 -26.25 -7.80 3.18
C GLU A 134 -25.26 -7.73 2.01
N TYR A 135 -23.96 -7.70 2.33
CA TYR A 135 -22.86 -7.54 1.38
C TYR A 135 -21.85 -8.71 1.48
N ASP A 136 -22.33 -9.91 1.81
CA ASP A 136 -21.46 -11.02 2.21
C ASP A 136 -20.59 -11.57 1.07
N ASN A 137 -19.27 -11.55 1.29
CA ASN A 137 -18.24 -12.06 0.39
C ASN A 137 -17.89 -13.54 0.62
N THR A 138 -18.51 -14.25 1.58
CA THR A 138 -18.19 -15.65 1.91
C THR A 138 -18.21 -16.56 0.67
N GLN A 139 -19.34 -16.58 -0.06
CA GLN A 139 -19.46 -17.42 -1.26
C GLN A 139 -18.60 -16.92 -2.42
N ILE A 140 -18.42 -15.60 -2.54
CA ILE A 140 -17.59 -14.99 -3.58
C ILE A 140 -16.14 -15.43 -3.44
N ILE A 141 -15.61 -15.49 -2.21
CA ILE A 141 -14.26 -15.99 -1.93
C ILE A 141 -14.12 -17.45 -2.38
N GLU A 142 -15.06 -18.32 -2.00
CA GLU A 142 -15.04 -19.74 -2.38
C GLU A 142 -15.10 -19.91 -3.90
N ASP A 143 -15.95 -19.15 -4.58
CA ASP A 143 -16.09 -19.21 -6.04
C ASP A 143 -14.82 -18.71 -6.76
N ILE A 144 -14.18 -17.65 -6.25
CA ILE A 144 -12.90 -17.16 -6.77
C ILE A 144 -11.81 -18.22 -6.64
N LEU A 145 -11.64 -18.79 -5.44
CA LEU A 145 -10.60 -19.79 -5.17
C LEU A 145 -10.81 -21.07 -5.99
N SER A 146 -12.06 -21.51 -6.10
CA SER A 146 -12.44 -22.66 -6.92
C SER A 146 -12.13 -22.43 -8.40
N ALA A 147 -12.48 -21.26 -8.93
CA ALA A 147 -12.19 -20.91 -10.31
C ALA A 147 -10.68 -20.80 -10.58
N GLN A 148 -9.92 -20.15 -9.68
CA GLN A 148 -8.46 -20.04 -9.77
C GLN A 148 -7.76 -21.40 -9.75
N LYS A 149 -8.21 -22.32 -8.88
CA LYS A 149 -7.70 -23.69 -8.83
C LYS A 149 -7.95 -24.44 -10.14
N GLU A 150 -9.17 -24.38 -10.66
CA GLU A 150 -9.51 -25.09 -11.89
C GLU A 150 -8.76 -24.50 -13.09
N GLN A 151 -8.59 -23.18 -13.16
CA GLN A 151 -7.74 -22.54 -14.15
C GLN A 151 -6.32 -23.08 -14.10
N ALA A 152 -5.68 -23.05 -12.93
CA ALA A 152 -4.32 -23.54 -12.75
C ALA A 152 -4.16 -24.98 -13.26
N LYS A 153 -5.10 -25.85 -12.91
CA LYS A 153 -5.12 -27.25 -13.37
C LYS A 153 -5.23 -27.36 -14.90
N ILE A 154 -6.14 -26.62 -15.52
CA ILE A 154 -6.36 -26.64 -16.98
C ILE A 154 -5.07 -26.23 -17.72
N ILE A 155 -4.37 -25.20 -17.25
CA ILE A 155 -3.11 -24.74 -17.86
C ILE A 155 -1.85 -25.50 -17.38
N GLY A 156 -2.03 -26.60 -16.65
CA GLY A 156 -0.97 -27.56 -16.31
C GLY A 156 -0.11 -27.20 -15.09
N PHE A 157 -0.65 -26.43 -14.15
CA PHE A 157 -0.03 -26.09 -12.86
C PHE A 157 -0.74 -26.83 -11.72
N ASN A 158 -0.03 -27.05 -10.60
CA ASN A 158 -0.58 -27.80 -9.47
C ASN A 158 -1.54 -26.94 -8.63
N ASN A 159 -1.29 -25.63 -8.58
CA ASN A 159 -2.04 -24.67 -7.79
C ASN A 159 -1.88 -23.26 -8.39
N TYR A 160 -2.70 -22.31 -7.92
CA TYR A 160 -2.70 -20.95 -8.47
C TYR A 160 -1.46 -20.15 -8.08
N ALA A 161 -0.79 -20.48 -6.96
CA ALA A 161 0.46 -19.82 -6.59
C ALA A 161 1.58 -20.07 -7.61
N GLU A 162 1.67 -21.27 -8.19
CA GLU A 162 2.62 -21.55 -9.28
C GLU A 162 2.30 -20.75 -10.55
N VAL A 163 1.02 -20.59 -10.90
CA VAL A 163 0.57 -19.71 -12.00
C VAL A 163 1.03 -18.28 -11.75
N SER A 164 0.81 -17.79 -10.52
CA SER A 164 1.11 -16.43 -10.10
C SER A 164 2.62 -16.15 -10.05
N ILE A 165 3.44 -17.15 -9.77
CA ILE A 165 4.92 -17.04 -9.74
C ILE A 165 5.53 -17.07 -11.15
N ALA A 166 4.87 -17.69 -12.13
CA ALA A 166 5.43 -17.87 -13.47
C ALA A 166 5.84 -16.54 -14.17
N ALA A 167 5.28 -15.41 -13.75
CA ALA A 167 5.56 -14.07 -14.26
C ALA A 167 6.25 -13.14 -13.23
N LYS A 168 6.78 -13.68 -12.13
CA LYS A 168 7.44 -12.93 -11.04
C LYS A 168 8.96 -13.18 -10.99
N MET A 169 9.68 -12.47 -10.12
CA MET A 169 11.10 -12.66 -9.86
C MET A 169 11.36 -13.94 -9.06
N ALA A 170 10.51 -14.24 -8.09
CA ALA A 170 10.57 -15.51 -7.38
C ALA A 170 10.45 -16.67 -8.38
N GLU A 171 11.23 -17.72 -8.20
CA GLU A 171 11.31 -18.83 -9.15
C GLU A 171 10.44 -20.02 -8.71
N THR A 172 10.19 -20.16 -7.40
CA THR A 172 9.44 -21.29 -6.83
C THR A 172 8.59 -20.87 -5.64
N THR A 173 7.52 -21.62 -5.39
CA THR A 173 6.66 -21.44 -4.20
C THR A 173 7.46 -21.62 -2.89
N GLN A 174 8.40 -22.57 -2.87
CA GLN A 174 9.26 -22.80 -1.72
C GLN A 174 10.17 -21.60 -1.41
N GLN A 175 10.68 -20.92 -2.43
CA GLN A 175 11.50 -19.72 -2.24
C GLN A 175 10.70 -18.61 -1.53
N VAL A 176 9.44 -18.42 -1.91
CA VAL A 176 8.55 -17.44 -1.28
C VAL A 176 8.25 -17.81 0.18
N LEU A 177 7.89 -19.08 0.44
CA LEU A 177 7.64 -19.55 1.81
C LEU A 177 8.88 -19.37 2.70
N SER A 178 10.05 -19.84 2.24
CA SER A 178 11.29 -19.70 3.01
C SER A 178 11.71 -18.24 3.22
N PHE A 179 11.42 -17.35 2.27
CA PHE A 179 11.62 -15.91 2.45
C PHE A 179 10.73 -15.35 3.57
N LEU A 180 9.43 -15.63 3.53
CA LEU A 180 8.48 -15.15 4.54
C LEU A 180 8.78 -15.73 5.93
N GLU A 181 9.06 -17.04 6.02
CA GLU A 181 9.39 -17.72 7.27
C GLU A 181 10.68 -17.17 7.89
N ASN A 182 11.71 -16.88 7.09
CA ASN A 182 12.93 -16.23 7.59
C ASN A 182 12.63 -14.86 8.21
N LEU A 183 11.79 -14.04 7.57
CA LEU A 183 11.36 -12.77 8.14
C LEU A 183 10.57 -12.95 9.44
N VAL A 184 9.72 -13.98 9.54
CA VAL A 184 9.00 -14.31 10.78
C VAL A 184 9.99 -14.64 11.89
N ASP A 185 10.96 -15.51 11.63
CA ASP A 185 11.98 -15.91 12.61
C ASP A 185 12.80 -14.71 13.13
N LYS A 186 13.08 -13.73 12.26
CA LYS A 186 13.82 -12.51 12.62
C LYS A 186 12.98 -11.49 13.38
N SER A 187 11.67 -11.46 13.18
CA SER A 187 10.81 -10.36 13.65
C SER A 187 9.93 -10.74 14.84
N LYS A 188 9.48 -12.00 14.92
CA LYS A 188 8.51 -12.44 15.94
C LYS A 188 9.00 -12.26 17.38
N PRO A 189 10.25 -12.60 17.76
CA PRO A 189 10.71 -12.42 19.14
C PRO A 189 10.64 -10.95 19.60
N GLN A 190 10.99 -10.01 18.73
CA GLN A 190 10.88 -8.59 19.03
C GLN A 190 9.42 -8.13 19.07
N ALA A 191 8.55 -8.64 18.19
CA ALA A 191 7.12 -8.34 18.20
C ALA A 191 6.44 -8.83 19.50
N GLU A 192 6.84 -9.99 20.03
CA GLU A 192 6.35 -10.51 21.32
C GLU A 192 6.78 -9.59 22.47
N LYS A 193 8.02 -9.11 22.45
CA LYS A 193 8.50 -8.12 23.43
C LYS A 193 7.69 -6.83 23.36
N GLU A 194 7.51 -6.27 22.17
CA GLU A 194 6.73 -5.04 21.95
C GLU A 194 5.27 -5.18 22.42
N PHE A 195 4.63 -6.32 22.13
CA PHE A 195 3.27 -6.59 22.59
C PHE A 195 3.18 -6.76 24.11
N ASN A 196 4.20 -7.36 24.74
CA ASN A 196 4.29 -7.46 26.20
C ASN A 196 4.48 -6.09 26.85
N ASP A 197 5.36 -5.26 26.29
CA ASP A 197 5.58 -3.88 26.75
C ASP A 197 4.28 -3.06 26.65
N LEU A 198 3.54 -3.23 25.54
CA LEU A 198 2.21 -2.62 25.34
C LEU A 198 1.17 -3.11 26.36
N SER A 199 1.13 -4.42 26.62
CA SER A 199 0.21 -5.04 27.59
C SER A 199 0.46 -4.56 29.02
N LEU A 200 1.74 -4.46 29.42
CA LEU A 200 2.14 -3.92 30.71
C LEU A 200 1.77 -2.44 30.84
N TYR A 201 1.96 -1.67 29.77
CA TYR A 201 1.55 -0.27 29.73
C TYR A 201 0.03 -0.12 29.89
N ALA A 202 -0.75 -0.91 29.15
CA ALA A 202 -2.21 -0.91 29.18
C ALA A 202 -2.76 -1.15 30.59
N SER A 203 -2.24 -2.17 31.29
CA SER A 203 -2.69 -2.51 32.63
C SER A 203 -2.32 -1.44 33.67
N LYS A 204 -1.11 -0.88 33.59
CA LYS A 204 -0.62 0.12 34.56
C LYS A 204 -1.19 1.52 34.38
N HIS A 205 -1.45 1.93 33.13
CA HIS A 205 -1.70 3.33 32.80
C HIS A 205 -3.03 3.58 32.07
N CYS A 206 -3.69 2.54 31.57
CA CYS A 206 -4.97 2.68 30.85
C CYS A 206 -6.12 1.91 31.51
N GLU A 207 -5.88 1.25 32.65
CA GLU A 207 -6.86 0.39 33.34
C GLU A 207 -7.40 -0.75 32.45
N ILE A 208 -6.62 -1.17 31.45
CA ILE A 208 -6.96 -2.26 30.52
C ILE A 208 -6.14 -3.50 30.91
N ASN A 209 -6.74 -4.38 31.71
CA ASN A 209 -6.08 -5.60 32.19
C ASN A 209 -5.89 -6.67 31.09
N LYS A 210 -6.75 -6.68 30.08
CA LYS A 210 -6.65 -7.57 28.93
C LYS A 210 -6.84 -6.74 27.66
N LEU A 211 -5.72 -6.49 26.97
CA LEU A 211 -5.73 -5.84 25.67
C LEU A 211 -6.59 -6.64 24.70
N GLN A 212 -7.48 -5.94 24.01
CA GLN A 212 -8.21 -6.44 22.86
C GLN A 212 -7.68 -5.78 21.59
N ALA A 213 -8.03 -6.32 20.42
CA ALA A 213 -7.59 -5.76 19.15
C ALA A 213 -8.01 -4.29 18.97
N TRP A 214 -9.15 -3.88 19.51
CA TRP A 214 -9.64 -2.48 19.50
C TRP A 214 -8.97 -1.55 20.52
N ASP A 215 -8.09 -2.08 21.37
CA ASP A 215 -7.29 -1.28 22.31
C ASP A 215 -5.89 -0.97 21.75
N ILE A 216 -5.42 -1.72 20.74
CA ILE A 216 -4.03 -1.67 20.28
C ILE A 216 -3.62 -0.26 19.83
N MET A 217 -4.37 0.36 18.91
CA MET A 217 -4.03 1.69 18.39
C MET A 217 -4.03 2.76 19.50
N TYR A 218 -5.07 2.75 20.34
CA TYR A 218 -5.22 3.67 21.47
C TYR A 218 -4.07 3.57 22.46
N VAL A 219 -3.78 2.35 22.94
CA VAL A 219 -2.72 2.15 23.94
C VAL A 219 -1.34 2.41 23.32
N SER A 220 -1.15 2.07 22.05
CA SER A 220 0.12 2.30 21.34
C SER A 220 0.39 3.80 21.17
N GLU A 221 -0.64 4.59 20.86
CA GLU A 221 -0.50 6.06 20.80
C GLU A 221 -0.14 6.64 22.18
N LYS A 222 -0.81 6.20 23.25
CA LYS A 222 -0.50 6.65 24.62
C LYS A 222 0.92 6.24 25.04
N LEU A 223 1.36 5.03 24.70
CA LEU A 223 2.72 4.56 24.97
C LEU A 223 3.75 5.38 24.19
N LYS A 224 3.53 5.59 22.89
CA LYS A 224 4.39 6.39 22.03
C LYS A 224 4.53 7.83 22.52
N GLN A 225 3.42 8.45 22.93
CA GLN A 225 3.43 9.80 23.53
C GLN A 225 4.26 9.83 24.81
N LYS A 226 4.13 8.82 25.69
CA LYS A 226 4.92 8.75 26.93
C LYS A 226 6.41 8.55 26.67
N GLU A 227 6.79 7.65 25.75
CA GLU A 227 8.20 7.28 25.52
C GLU A 227 8.96 8.32 24.70
N TYR A 228 8.31 8.87 23.66
CA TYR A 228 8.98 9.74 22.69
C TYR A 228 8.56 11.21 22.80
N GLY A 229 7.51 11.50 23.57
CA GLY A 229 7.00 12.87 23.73
C GLY A 229 6.51 13.47 22.43
N ILE A 230 6.13 12.65 21.44
CA ILE A 230 5.63 13.10 20.14
C ILE A 230 4.15 12.80 20.03
N SER A 231 3.38 13.81 19.61
CA SER A 231 1.99 13.62 19.23
C SER A 231 1.81 13.99 17.76
N GLN A 232 0.91 13.29 17.08
CA GLN A 232 0.51 13.68 15.73
C GLN A 232 -0.09 15.09 15.69
N GLN A 233 -0.72 15.52 16.78
CA GLN A 233 -1.27 16.88 16.90
C GLN A 233 -0.18 17.96 16.84
N GLU A 234 1.01 17.70 17.38
CA GLU A 234 2.16 18.62 17.29
C GLU A 234 2.83 18.62 15.90
N LEU A 235 2.82 17.47 15.21
CA LEU A 235 3.47 17.32 13.90
C LEU A 235 2.61 17.80 12.73
N LYS A 236 1.31 17.49 12.76
CA LYS A 236 0.37 17.73 11.66
C LYS A 236 0.37 19.18 11.12
N PRO A 237 0.50 20.22 11.96
CA PRO A 237 0.62 21.60 11.46
C PRO A 237 1.82 21.88 10.55
N TYR A 238 2.85 21.03 10.55
CA TYR A 238 4.05 21.18 9.70
C TYR A 238 3.94 20.49 8.35
N PHE A 239 2.86 19.72 8.10
CA PHE A 239 2.65 19.01 6.84
C PHE A 239 1.39 19.51 6.10
N PRO A 240 1.26 20.80 5.74
CA PRO A 240 0.30 21.21 4.73
C PRO A 240 0.50 20.40 3.44
N ALA A 241 -0.59 19.89 2.85
CA ALA A 241 -0.51 19.05 1.65
C ALA A 241 0.25 19.72 0.49
N GLU A 242 0.04 21.02 0.28
CA GLU A 242 0.74 21.78 -0.76
C GLU A 242 2.27 21.83 -0.54
N GLU A 243 2.71 22.10 0.70
CA GLU A 243 4.15 22.10 1.06
C GLU A 243 4.76 20.70 0.86
N VAL A 244 4.01 19.65 1.20
CA VAL A 244 4.46 18.28 0.99
C VAL A 244 4.64 17.95 -0.49
N ILE A 245 3.69 18.38 -1.34
CA ILE A 245 3.75 18.18 -2.79
C ILE A 245 4.94 18.95 -3.40
N GLN A 246 5.14 20.21 -3.00
CA GLN A 246 6.29 21.00 -3.49
C GLN A 246 7.63 20.43 -3.00
N GLY A 247 7.68 19.93 -1.77
CA GLY A 247 8.85 19.25 -1.23
C GLY A 247 9.17 17.96 -1.98
N LEU A 248 8.15 17.15 -2.27
CA LEU A 248 8.27 15.98 -3.14
C LEU A 248 8.86 16.36 -4.51
N PHE A 249 8.32 17.38 -5.16
CA PHE A 249 8.82 17.86 -6.47
C PHE A 249 10.27 18.36 -6.39
N SER A 250 10.64 19.02 -5.30
CA SER A 250 12.01 19.48 -5.06
C SER A 250 12.98 18.30 -4.87
N ILE A 251 12.55 17.25 -4.16
CA ILE A 251 13.33 16.03 -3.96
C ILE A 251 13.60 15.35 -5.31
N VAL A 252 12.56 15.10 -6.12
CA VAL A 252 12.78 14.47 -7.44
C VAL A 252 13.58 15.36 -8.40
N ASN A 253 13.43 16.69 -8.33
CA ASN A 253 14.30 17.58 -9.07
C ASN A 253 15.78 17.40 -8.68
N ARG A 254 16.06 17.33 -7.38
CA ARG A 254 17.43 17.15 -6.89
C ARG A 254 18.01 15.77 -7.20
N LEU A 255 17.18 14.73 -7.25
CA LEU A 255 17.62 13.37 -7.57
C LEU A 255 17.83 13.14 -9.07
N TYR A 256 16.95 13.69 -9.91
CA TYR A 256 16.82 13.28 -11.32
C TYR A 256 16.85 14.44 -12.32
N GLY A 257 16.94 15.69 -11.86
CA GLY A 257 16.97 16.88 -12.73
C GLY A 257 15.62 17.22 -13.38
N ILE A 258 14.53 16.55 -12.97
CA ILE A 258 13.20 16.74 -13.57
C ILE A 258 12.45 17.92 -12.94
N LYS A 259 11.68 18.66 -13.72
CA LYS A 259 10.83 19.78 -13.28
C LYS A 259 9.38 19.38 -13.42
N ILE A 260 8.57 19.70 -12.42
CA ILE A 260 7.14 19.39 -12.41
C ILE A 260 6.37 20.69 -12.36
N THR A 261 5.41 20.86 -13.27
CA THR A 261 4.62 22.08 -13.38
C THR A 261 3.14 21.76 -13.49
N GLU A 262 2.32 22.40 -12.67
CA GLU A 262 0.88 22.32 -12.75
C GLU A 262 0.35 22.90 -14.07
N LYS A 263 -0.70 22.30 -14.61
CA LYS A 263 -1.44 22.80 -15.76
C LYS A 263 -2.92 22.93 -15.43
N ASN A 264 -3.44 24.10 -15.74
CA ASN A 264 -4.85 24.42 -15.64
C ASN A 264 -5.59 24.16 -16.96
N ASN A 265 -6.92 24.18 -16.90
CA ASN A 265 -7.81 23.96 -18.07
C ASN A 265 -7.66 22.57 -18.69
N VAL A 266 -7.45 21.55 -17.86
CA VAL A 266 -7.48 20.14 -18.22
C VAL A 266 -8.81 19.56 -17.73
N ASP A 267 -9.44 18.71 -18.53
CA ASP A 267 -10.70 18.06 -18.14
C ASP A 267 -10.45 17.10 -16.97
N VAL A 268 -11.20 17.28 -15.89
CA VAL A 268 -11.10 16.50 -14.65
C VAL A 268 -12.47 16.03 -14.16
N TRP A 269 -12.51 14.96 -13.38
CA TRP A 269 -13.76 14.38 -12.85
C TRP A 269 -14.20 14.95 -11.50
N HIS A 270 -13.35 15.72 -10.83
CA HIS A 270 -13.63 16.32 -9.53
C HIS A 270 -12.79 17.61 -9.36
N GLU A 271 -13.32 18.58 -8.61
CA GLU A 271 -12.69 19.91 -8.45
C GLU A 271 -11.34 19.86 -7.72
N ASP A 272 -11.16 18.91 -6.81
CA ASP A 272 -9.89 18.67 -6.10
C ASP A 272 -8.79 17.99 -6.95
N VAL A 273 -9.08 17.61 -8.21
CA VAL A 273 -8.10 16.90 -9.05
C VAL A 273 -7.19 17.91 -9.73
N GLN A 274 -5.89 17.77 -9.51
CA GLN A 274 -4.86 18.58 -10.14
C GLN A 274 -4.18 17.82 -11.27
N PHE A 275 -3.64 18.54 -12.27
CA PHE A 275 -2.90 17.93 -13.38
C PHE A 275 -1.53 18.56 -13.55
N PHE A 276 -0.51 17.73 -13.79
CA PHE A 276 0.89 18.16 -13.83
C PHE A 276 1.63 17.60 -15.05
N GLU A 277 2.62 18.35 -15.53
CA GLU A 277 3.60 17.91 -16.53
C GLU A 277 4.98 17.72 -15.90
N ILE A 278 5.72 16.73 -16.40
CA ILE A 278 7.11 16.46 -16.04
C ILE A 278 8.02 16.79 -17.22
N LEU A 279 8.96 17.71 -17.01
CA LEU A 279 9.98 18.12 -17.98
C LEU A 279 11.36 17.65 -17.52
N ASP A 280 12.23 17.24 -18.44
CA ASP A 280 13.64 16.97 -18.13
C ASP A 280 14.50 18.25 -18.12
N GLU A 281 15.81 18.10 -17.88
CA GLU A 281 16.79 19.20 -17.84
C GLU A 281 16.86 19.99 -19.16
N GLU A 282 16.49 19.37 -20.29
CA GLU A 282 16.42 19.99 -21.61
C GLU A 282 15.05 20.63 -21.90
N ASN A 283 14.16 20.68 -20.89
CA ASN A 283 12.76 21.09 -20.97
C ASN A 283 11.92 20.25 -21.94
N LYS A 284 12.27 18.97 -22.15
CA LYS A 284 11.45 18.04 -22.94
C LYS A 284 10.42 17.37 -22.05
N LEU A 285 9.19 17.25 -22.57
CA LEU A 285 8.11 16.55 -21.90
C LEU A 285 8.43 15.05 -21.76
N ARG A 286 8.40 14.55 -20.53
CA ARG A 286 8.69 13.16 -20.16
C ARG A 286 7.42 12.38 -19.85
N GLY A 287 6.51 12.97 -19.09
CA GLY A 287 5.26 12.37 -18.66
C GLY A 287 4.33 13.39 -18.04
N GLN A 288 3.11 12.98 -17.72
CA GLN A 288 2.09 13.82 -17.10
C GLN A 288 1.30 12.99 -16.06
N PHE A 289 0.60 13.64 -15.14
CA PHE A 289 -0.25 12.91 -14.19
C PHE A 289 -1.40 13.74 -13.65
N TYR A 290 -2.48 13.05 -13.30
CA TYR A 290 -3.53 13.55 -12.44
C TYR A 290 -3.23 13.19 -10.98
N LEU A 291 -3.52 14.10 -10.06
CA LEU A 291 -3.36 13.90 -8.62
C LEU A 291 -4.71 14.10 -7.93
N ASP A 292 -5.23 13.03 -7.30
CA ASP A 292 -6.52 12.97 -6.62
C ASP A 292 -6.35 12.53 -5.16
N LEU A 293 -6.13 13.50 -4.25
CA LEU A 293 -5.59 13.24 -2.91
C LEU A 293 -6.61 12.82 -1.86
N TYR A 294 -7.79 13.43 -1.86
CA TYR A 294 -8.63 13.44 -0.66
C TYR A 294 -9.65 12.30 -0.63
N THR A 295 -9.96 11.85 0.58
CA THR A 295 -11.10 10.92 0.80
C THR A 295 -12.43 11.64 0.53
N ARG A 296 -13.38 10.93 -0.05
CA ARG A 296 -14.75 11.41 -0.28
C ARG A 296 -15.71 10.25 -0.54
N ASN A 297 -17.00 10.51 -0.40
CA ASN A 297 -18.05 9.53 -0.73
C ASN A 297 -17.92 9.03 -2.17
N ASN A 298 -18.23 7.74 -2.38
CA ASN A 298 -18.16 7.03 -3.66
C ASN A 298 -16.75 6.91 -4.27
N LYS A 299 -15.68 7.25 -3.55
CA LYS A 299 -14.30 6.95 -3.93
C LYS A 299 -13.86 5.65 -3.25
N ARG A 300 -13.20 4.77 -4.01
CA ARG A 300 -12.58 3.56 -3.45
C ARG A 300 -11.53 3.96 -2.40
N GLY A 301 -11.51 3.28 -1.25
CA GLY A 301 -10.51 3.49 -0.19
C GLY A 301 -9.10 3.01 -0.55
N GLY A 302 -8.11 3.43 0.24
CA GLY A 302 -6.69 3.10 0.03
C GLY A 302 -5.92 4.19 -0.74
N ALA A 303 -4.78 3.84 -1.30
CA ALA A 303 -4.03 4.67 -2.24
C ALA A 303 -3.51 3.76 -3.36
N TRP A 304 -3.40 4.30 -4.57
CA TRP A 304 -2.89 3.59 -5.73
C TRP A 304 -2.46 4.55 -6.83
N MET A 305 -1.56 4.05 -7.67
CA MET A 305 -1.25 4.59 -8.98
C MET A 305 -1.92 3.73 -10.06
N ASP A 306 -2.41 4.35 -11.12
CA ASP A 306 -2.94 3.65 -12.30
C ASP A 306 -2.44 4.29 -13.60
N GLU A 307 -2.43 3.50 -14.67
CA GLU A 307 -2.01 3.91 -16.00
C GLU A 307 -3.17 4.61 -16.74
N CYS A 308 -3.01 5.87 -17.12
CA CYS A 308 -3.96 6.55 -18.03
C CYS A 308 -3.54 6.33 -19.50
N ILE A 309 -2.28 6.63 -19.80
CA ILE A 309 -1.67 6.44 -21.11
C ILE A 309 -0.29 5.85 -20.90
N GLY A 310 0.02 4.73 -21.56
CA GLY A 310 1.36 4.16 -21.56
C GLY A 310 2.27 4.83 -22.61
N ARG A 311 3.57 4.95 -22.30
CA ARG A 311 4.54 5.43 -23.28
C ARG A 311 4.70 4.40 -24.40
N MET A 312 4.68 4.87 -25.65
CA MET A 312 5.02 4.04 -26.81
C MET A 312 5.52 4.90 -27.97
N LYS A 313 6.25 4.28 -28.89
CA LYS A 313 6.65 4.94 -30.13
C LYS A 313 5.80 4.46 -31.29
N VAL A 314 5.10 5.40 -31.93
CA VAL A 314 4.36 5.17 -33.17
C VAL A 314 5.06 5.96 -34.27
N ASP A 315 5.62 5.25 -35.24
CA ASP A 315 6.52 5.80 -36.26
C ASP A 315 7.70 6.59 -35.64
N SER A 316 7.68 7.91 -35.80
CA SER A 316 8.68 8.85 -35.27
C SER A 316 8.17 9.64 -34.06
N LYS A 317 6.93 9.42 -33.63
CA LYS A 317 6.30 10.16 -32.52
C LYS A 317 6.29 9.32 -31.26
N ILE A 318 6.59 9.96 -30.14
CA ILE A 318 6.44 9.38 -28.81
C ILE A 318 5.06 9.76 -28.28
N GLN A 319 4.29 8.76 -27.86
CA GLN A 319 3.12 8.96 -27.02
C GLN A 319 3.61 9.19 -25.59
N THR A 320 3.29 10.36 -25.04
CA THR A 320 3.67 10.74 -23.67
C THR A 320 2.88 9.91 -22.66
N PRO A 321 3.52 9.30 -21.66
CA PRO A 321 2.83 8.57 -20.61
C PRO A 321 2.05 9.52 -19.69
N VAL A 322 0.87 9.09 -19.26
CA VAL A 322 0.02 9.77 -18.28
C VAL A 322 -0.35 8.80 -17.16
N ALA A 323 -0.25 9.23 -15.90
CA ALA A 323 -0.63 8.47 -14.71
C ALA A 323 -1.84 9.06 -13.98
N TYR A 324 -2.59 8.22 -13.28
CA TYR A 324 -3.47 8.62 -12.19
C TYR A 324 -2.77 8.34 -10.86
N LEU A 325 -2.64 9.33 -9.99
CA LEU A 325 -2.16 9.17 -8.61
C LEU A 325 -3.32 9.45 -7.67
N THR A 326 -3.81 8.41 -6.99
CA THR A 326 -5.02 8.51 -6.17
C THR A 326 -4.72 8.10 -4.73
N CYS A 327 -5.06 8.97 -3.78
CA CYS A 327 -4.97 8.69 -2.36
C CYS A 327 -6.33 8.87 -1.67
N ASN A 328 -6.42 8.52 -0.38
CA ASN A 328 -7.55 8.87 0.48
C ASN A 328 -7.05 9.58 1.75
N LEU A 329 -6.33 10.69 1.54
CA LEU A 329 -5.76 11.50 2.61
C LEU A 329 -6.84 12.38 3.26
N THR A 330 -6.52 12.90 4.44
CA THR A 330 -7.34 13.85 5.20
C THR A 330 -7.69 15.05 4.31
N PRO A 331 -8.98 15.37 4.10
CA PRO A 331 -9.40 16.51 3.30
C PRO A 331 -9.13 17.83 4.04
N PRO A 332 -9.17 18.98 3.35
CA PRO A 332 -9.25 20.27 4.03
C PRO A 332 -10.53 20.34 4.89
N VAL A 333 -10.39 20.92 6.08
CA VAL A 333 -11.49 21.06 7.04
C VAL A 333 -11.76 22.55 7.29
N ALA A 334 -13.02 22.96 7.13
CA ALA A 334 -13.42 24.37 7.15
C ALA A 334 -12.57 25.23 6.19
N ASN A 335 -12.01 26.34 6.66
CA ASN A 335 -11.16 27.24 5.85
C ASN A 335 -9.66 26.99 6.03
N LYS A 336 -9.26 25.79 6.49
CA LYS A 336 -7.85 25.44 6.69
C LYS A 336 -7.38 24.50 5.58
N PRO A 337 -6.10 24.59 5.17
CA PRO A 337 -5.54 23.65 4.20
C PRO A 337 -5.58 22.21 4.75
N ALA A 338 -5.54 21.24 3.85
CA ALA A 338 -5.37 19.85 4.25
C ALA A 338 -4.02 19.68 4.97
N LEU A 339 -4.07 19.20 6.20
CA LEU A 339 -2.89 18.88 6.98
C LEU A 339 -2.73 17.37 7.02
N LEU A 340 -1.55 16.88 6.67
CA LEU A 340 -1.26 15.45 6.57
C LEU A 340 -0.58 14.94 7.85
N SER A 341 -0.92 13.72 8.26
CA SER A 341 -0.08 12.96 9.16
C SER A 341 1.18 12.48 8.44
N HIS A 342 2.23 12.13 9.18
CA HIS A 342 3.47 11.62 8.60
C HIS A 342 3.23 10.35 7.74
N ASN A 343 2.30 9.48 8.14
CA ASN A 343 1.93 8.30 7.34
C ASN A 343 1.24 8.68 6.02
N GLU A 344 0.44 9.75 5.99
CA GLU A 344 -0.17 10.23 4.75
C GLU A 344 0.88 10.83 3.80
N VAL A 345 1.93 11.44 4.36
CA VAL A 345 3.11 11.90 3.60
C VAL A 345 3.83 10.71 2.97
N THR A 346 4.12 9.65 3.74
CA THR A 346 4.78 8.44 3.18
C THR A 346 3.92 7.79 2.10
N THR A 347 2.60 7.72 2.29
CA THR A 347 1.67 7.21 1.25
C THR A 347 1.73 8.02 -0.04
N LEU A 348 1.78 9.35 0.03
CA LEU A 348 1.91 10.17 -1.18
C LEU A 348 3.24 9.89 -1.91
N PHE A 349 4.34 9.77 -1.18
CA PHE A 349 5.65 9.43 -1.76
C PHE A 349 5.67 8.03 -2.37
N HIS A 350 5.00 7.07 -1.74
CA HIS A 350 4.81 5.72 -2.24
C HIS A 350 4.15 5.73 -3.62
N GLU A 351 2.96 6.33 -3.74
CA GLU A 351 2.25 6.39 -5.02
C GLU A 351 3.03 7.15 -6.09
N PHE A 352 3.71 8.23 -5.69
CA PHE A 352 4.54 8.98 -6.61
C PHE A 352 5.73 8.17 -7.13
N GLY A 353 6.28 7.24 -6.35
CA GLY A 353 7.32 6.32 -6.81
C GLY A 353 6.85 5.39 -7.94
N HIS A 354 5.63 4.84 -7.86
CA HIS A 354 5.01 4.14 -8.99
C HIS A 354 4.84 5.06 -10.20
N GLY A 355 4.32 6.28 -9.94
CA GLY A 355 4.15 7.31 -10.96
C GLY A 355 5.46 7.61 -11.71
N LEU A 356 6.58 7.75 -11.00
CA LEU A 356 7.89 8.00 -11.59
C LEU A 356 8.34 6.87 -12.50
N GLN A 357 8.15 5.61 -12.13
CA GLN A 357 8.53 4.48 -12.97
C GLN A 357 7.72 4.46 -14.27
N HIS A 358 6.43 4.75 -14.20
CA HIS A 358 5.56 4.87 -15.38
C HIS A 358 5.95 6.05 -16.27
N MET A 359 6.05 7.23 -15.70
CA MET A 359 6.18 8.49 -16.42
C MET A 359 7.59 8.75 -16.95
N LEU A 360 8.63 8.25 -16.29
CA LEU A 360 10.02 8.50 -16.70
C LEU A 360 10.57 7.41 -17.63
N THR A 361 9.81 6.37 -17.92
CA THR A 361 10.26 5.29 -18.80
C THR A 361 10.76 5.81 -20.16
N LYS A 362 11.80 5.17 -20.69
CA LYS A 362 12.31 5.39 -22.06
C LYS A 362 12.07 4.19 -22.97
N VAL A 363 11.28 3.23 -22.52
CA VAL A 363 10.93 2.05 -23.31
C VAL A 363 9.82 2.39 -24.29
N ASP A 364 10.07 2.15 -25.57
CA ASP A 364 9.15 2.51 -26.67
C ASP A 364 8.09 1.43 -26.94
N SER A 365 8.25 0.22 -26.38
CA SER A 365 7.33 -0.91 -26.54
C SER A 365 6.32 -0.93 -25.41
N LEU A 366 5.05 -0.64 -25.72
CA LEU A 366 3.96 -0.47 -24.75
C LEU A 366 3.87 -1.61 -23.72
N SER A 367 3.94 -2.85 -24.18
CA SER A 367 3.84 -4.09 -23.37
C SER A 367 4.91 -4.26 -22.28
N VAL A 368 5.98 -3.48 -22.33
CA VAL A 368 7.11 -3.52 -21.39
C VAL A 368 7.54 -2.10 -20.97
N SER A 369 6.67 -1.12 -21.17
CA SER A 369 6.94 0.29 -20.90
C SER A 369 6.34 0.74 -19.58
N GLY A 370 7.04 1.64 -18.88
CA GLY A 370 6.59 2.10 -17.57
C GLY A 370 6.61 0.96 -16.57
N ILE A 371 5.49 0.74 -15.89
CA ILE A 371 5.31 -0.41 -14.98
C ILE A 371 4.89 -1.70 -15.70
N SER A 372 4.41 -1.60 -16.95
CA SER A 372 4.02 -2.77 -17.74
C SER A 372 5.20 -3.71 -17.96
N GLY A 373 4.95 -5.01 -17.79
CA GLY A 373 5.94 -6.08 -18.00
C GLY A 373 7.02 -6.20 -16.93
N VAL A 374 7.01 -5.34 -15.90
CA VAL A 374 7.84 -5.48 -14.69
C VAL A 374 7.31 -6.66 -13.88
N GLU A 375 8.21 -7.49 -13.35
CA GLU A 375 7.82 -8.59 -12.47
C GLU A 375 7.12 -8.06 -11.21
N TRP A 376 5.97 -8.63 -10.82
CA TRP A 376 5.06 -8.03 -9.81
C TRP A 376 5.68 -7.89 -8.40
N ASP A 377 6.61 -8.76 -8.03
CA ASP A 377 7.40 -8.68 -6.79
C ASP A 377 8.56 -7.67 -6.84
N ALA A 378 8.72 -6.95 -7.96
CA ALA A 378 9.60 -5.80 -8.10
C ALA A 378 8.86 -4.46 -8.25
N VAL A 379 7.55 -4.47 -8.54
CA VAL A 379 6.80 -3.24 -8.88
C VAL A 379 6.76 -2.24 -7.73
N GLU A 380 6.83 -2.75 -6.50
CA GLU A 380 6.83 -1.97 -5.26
C GLU A 380 8.22 -1.38 -4.91
N LEU A 381 9.27 -1.68 -5.70
CA LEU A 381 10.61 -1.16 -5.42
C LEU A 381 10.63 0.37 -5.49
N PRO A 382 10.20 1.03 -6.59
CA PRO A 382 10.28 2.49 -6.69
C PRO A 382 9.35 3.22 -5.73
N SER A 383 8.17 2.66 -5.42
CA SER A 383 7.22 3.23 -4.47
C SER A 383 7.79 3.28 -3.06
N GLN A 384 8.15 2.12 -2.51
CA GLN A 384 8.73 2.03 -1.16
C GLN A 384 10.08 2.74 -1.04
N PHE A 385 10.84 2.79 -2.13
CA PHE A 385 12.10 3.51 -2.16
C PHE A 385 11.89 5.01 -1.89
N MET A 386 10.89 5.64 -2.51
CA MET A 386 10.59 7.07 -2.33
C MET A 386 10.17 7.43 -0.90
N GLU A 387 9.62 6.49 -0.13
CA GLU A 387 9.23 6.73 1.27
C GLU A 387 10.41 7.09 2.18
N ASN A 388 11.64 6.68 1.82
CA ASN A 388 12.80 6.88 2.68
C ASN A 388 13.14 8.36 2.91
N TRP A 389 12.88 9.24 1.93
CA TRP A 389 13.12 10.68 2.08
C TRP A 389 12.19 11.35 3.10
N CYS A 390 11.05 10.74 3.42
CA CYS A 390 10.16 11.21 4.49
C CYS A 390 10.76 11.02 5.89
N TRP A 391 11.88 10.31 6.02
CA TRP A 391 12.60 10.08 7.27
C TRP A 391 13.95 10.82 7.33
N GLU A 392 14.44 11.32 6.21
CA GLU A 392 15.71 12.00 6.15
C GLU A 392 15.56 13.49 6.47
N LYS A 393 16.45 14.03 7.32
CA LYS A 393 16.39 15.43 7.74
C LYS A 393 16.28 16.40 6.56
N GLN A 394 17.16 16.25 5.57
CA GLN A 394 17.20 17.14 4.40
C GLN A 394 15.97 16.96 3.50
N GLY A 395 15.32 15.79 3.53
CA GLY A 395 14.05 15.57 2.82
C GLY A 395 12.90 16.24 3.56
N LEU A 396 12.79 16.04 4.87
CA LEU A 396 11.78 16.66 5.73
C LEU A 396 11.83 18.20 5.67
N GLU A 397 13.02 18.79 5.69
CA GLU A 397 13.21 20.24 5.56
C GLU A 397 12.64 20.81 4.25
N MET A 398 12.51 20.00 3.18
CA MET A 398 11.92 20.43 1.91
C MET A 398 10.39 20.33 1.89
N MET A 399 9.80 19.52 2.76
CA MET A 399 8.36 19.18 2.74
C MET A 399 7.63 19.64 4.01
N THR A 400 8.26 20.47 4.84
CA THR A 400 7.68 20.95 6.10
C THR A 400 7.73 22.45 6.24
N SER A 401 6.60 23.02 6.65
CA SER A 401 6.44 24.43 7.01
C SER A 401 5.20 24.55 7.91
N HIS A 402 5.32 25.23 9.05
CA HIS A 402 4.19 25.37 9.97
C HIS A 402 3.07 26.20 9.32
N VAL A 403 1.86 25.64 9.25
CA VAL A 403 0.71 26.22 8.54
C VAL A 403 0.41 27.68 8.92
N ASP A 404 0.55 28.04 10.20
CA ASP A 404 0.22 29.40 10.66
C ASP A 404 1.41 30.38 10.66
N THR A 405 2.65 29.89 10.76
CA THR A 405 3.83 30.73 11.03
C THR A 405 4.87 30.70 9.92
N GLY A 406 4.83 29.70 9.05
CA GLY A 406 5.86 29.43 8.05
C GLY A 406 7.19 28.95 8.62
N GLU A 407 7.24 28.62 9.92
CA GLU A 407 8.48 28.15 10.57
C GLU A 407 8.80 26.72 10.15
N ALA A 408 10.09 26.43 9.96
CA ALA A 408 10.58 25.08 9.67
C ALA A 408 10.34 24.11 10.83
N LEU A 409 10.29 22.80 10.54
CA LEU A 409 10.15 21.76 11.55
C LEU A 409 11.26 21.88 12.62
N PRO A 410 10.91 22.13 13.90
CA PRO A 410 11.91 22.27 14.96
C PRO A 410 12.76 21.02 15.12
N GLU A 411 14.07 21.20 15.33
CA GLU A 411 15.03 20.11 15.54
C GLU A 411 14.59 19.13 16.64
N ASN A 412 13.91 19.62 17.68
CA ASN A 412 13.37 18.77 18.74
C ASN A 412 12.27 17.83 18.21
N LEU A 413 11.33 18.33 17.41
CA LEU A 413 10.27 17.51 16.81
C LEU A 413 10.83 16.50 15.82
N TYR A 414 11.81 16.91 14.99
CA TYR A 414 12.54 15.99 14.12
C TYR A 414 13.20 14.85 14.91
N LYS A 415 13.96 15.17 15.97
CA LYS A 415 14.60 14.14 16.82
C LYS A 415 13.60 13.18 17.45
N LYS A 416 12.43 13.67 17.86
CA LYS A 416 11.36 12.81 18.40
C LYS A 416 10.78 11.91 17.31
N LEU A 417 10.55 12.43 16.10
CA LEU A 417 10.02 11.68 14.96
C LEU A 417 10.94 10.50 14.62
N ILE A 418 12.25 10.76 14.50
CA ILE A 418 13.23 9.71 14.19
C ILE A 418 13.35 8.68 15.30
N LYS A 419 13.30 9.10 16.57
CA LYS A 419 13.29 8.13 17.68
C LYS A 419 12.06 7.22 17.66
N ALA A 420 10.92 7.73 17.19
CA ALA A 420 9.68 6.97 17.06
C ALA A 420 9.56 6.17 15.74
N LYS A 421 10.51 6.31 14.80
CA LYS A 421 10.46 5.66 13.46
C LYS A 421 10.22 4.15 13.55
N ASN A 422 10.93 3.49 14.47
CA ASN A 422 10.85 2.03 14.64
C ASN A 422 9.97 1.62 15.83
N PHE A 423 9.11 2.52 16.31
CA PHE A 423 8.19 2.18 17.38
C PHE A 423 7.22 1.09 16.92
N GLN A 424 7.27 -0.07 17.58
CA GLN A 424 6.44 -1.24 17.27
C GLN A 424 6.57 -1.78 15.83
N SER A 425 7.70 -1.53 15.18
CA SER A 425 7.96 -1.97 13.81
C SER A 425 7.89 -3.50 13.68
N ALA A 426 8.26 -4.26 14.72
CA ALA A 426 8.19 -5.72 14.68
C ALA A 426 6.74 -6.22 14.72
N MET A 427 5.88 -5.60 15.54
CA MET A 427 4.43 -5.89 15.54
C MET A 427 3.80 -5.62 14.16
N ILE A 428 4.18 -4.52 13.51
CA ILE A 428 3.72 -4.18 12.14
C ILE A 428 4.28 -5.19 11.13
N MET A 429 5.56 -5.57 11.26
CA MET A 429 6.22 -6.55 10.39
C MET A 429 5.49 -7.90 10.44
N VAL A 430 5.25 -8.47 11.62
CA VAL A 430 4.54 -9.76 11.74
C VAL A 430 3.10 -9.68 11.25
N ARG A 431 2.46 -8.51 11.31
CA ARG A 431 1.13 -8.31 10.73
C ARG A 431 1.14 -8.38 9.20
N GLN A 432 2.13 -7.77 8.54
CA GLN A 432 2.30 -7.90 7.09
C GLN A 432 2.65 -9.33 6.68
N LEU A 433 3.43 -10.05 7.50
CA LEU A 433 3.78 -11.45 7.27
C LEU A 433 2.56 -12.38 7.47
N GLU A 434 1.65 -12.09 8.41
CA GLU A 434 0.35 -12.78 8.54
C GLU A 434 -0.43 -12.72 7.22
N PHE A 435 -0.55 -11.53 6.62
CA PHE A 435 -1.26 -11.34 5.35
C PHE A 435 -0.59 -12.09 4.20
N ALA A 436 0.74 -11.98 4.07
CA ALA A 436 1.48 -12.61 2.99
C ALA A 436 1.46 -14.14 3.08
N LEU A 437 1.65 -14.70 4.27
CA LEU A 437 1.58 -16.15 4.49
C LEU A 437 0.16 -16.69 4.27
N PHE A 438 -0.86 -15.97 4.74
CA PHE A 438 -2.25 -16.36 4.53
C PHE A 438 -2.61 -16.40 3.05
N ASP A 439 -2.35 -15.33 2.29
CA ASP A 439 -2.58 -15.28 0.84
C ASP A 439 -1.87 -16.43 0.12
N PHE A 440 -0.56 -16.55 0.35
CA PHE A 440 0.27 -17.46 -0.41
C PHE A 440 -0.08 -18.92 -0.14
N ARG A 441 -0.25 -19.28 1.15
CA ARG A 441 -0.70 -20.63 1.53
C ARG A 441 -2.11 -20.92 1.05
N LEU A 442 -3.02 -19.94 1.07
CA LEU A 442 -4.40 -20.12 0.60
C LEU A 442 -4.42 -20.59 -0.85
N GLN A 443 -3.65 -19.93 -1.72
CA GLN A 443 -3.59 -20.24 -3.15
C GLN A 443 -2.82 -21.54 -3.47
N MET A 444 -1.97 -22.00 -2.55
CA MET A 444 -1.27 -23.30 -2.66
C MET A 444 -2.12 -24.46 -2.16
N GLU A 445 -2.79 -24.29 -1.03
CA GLU A 445 -3.42 -25.37 -0.28
C GLU A 445 -4.89 -25.56 -0.64
N TYR A 446 -5.56 -24.58 -1.26
CA TYR A 446 -7.00 -24.64 -1.53
C TYR A 446 -7.41 -25.92 -2.28
N GLY A 447 -8.33 -26.66 -1.65
CA GLY A 447 -8.90 -27.91 -2.18
C GLY A 447 -7.91 -29.08 -2.25
N THR A 448 -6.79 -29.03 -1.52
CA THR A 448 -6.01 -30.22 -1.14
C THR A 448 -6.73 -30.98 -0.03
N ALA A 449 -6.28 -32.21 0.27
CA ALA A 449 -6.86 -33.00 1.36
C ALA A 449 -6.62 -32.40 2.76
N GLU A 450 -5.59 -31.56 2.89
CA GLU A 450 -5.19 -30.95 4.16
C GLU A 450 -5.92 -29.62 4.44
N PHE A 451 -6.52 -29.01 3.41
CA PHE A 451 -7.23 -27.74 3.53
C PHE A 451 -8.57 -27.89 4.28
N LYS A 452 -8.66 -27.23 5.44
CA LYS A 452 -9.82 -27.29 6.34
C LYS A 452 -10.79 -26.11 6.20
N GLY A 453 -10.57 -25.23 5.23
CA GLY A 453 -11.36 -24.01 5.01
C GLY A 453 -10.57 -22.73 5.25
N VAL A 454 -11.03 -21.64 4.64
CA VAL A 454 -10.34 -20.33 4.63
C VAL A 454 -10.04 -19.82 6.04
N GLN A 455 -11.03 -19.86 6.93
CA GLN A 455 -10.86 -19.41 8.32
C GLN A 455 -9.88 -20.30 9.11
N ALA A 456 -9.92 -21.61 8.90
CA ALA A 456 -9.04 -22.55 9.60
C ALA A 456 -7.57 -22.33 9.20
N LEU A 457 -7.30 -22.15 7.90
CA LEU A 457 -5.96 -21.83 7.41
C LEU A 457 -5.46 -20.49 7.98
N LEU A 458 -6.32 -19.49 8.02
CA LEU A 458 -5.98 -18.19 8.59
C LEU A 458 -5.61 -18.30 10.08
N ASP A 459 -6.36 -19.11 10.84
CA ASP A 459 -6.08 -19.33 12.26
C ASP A 459 -4.78 -20.11 12.47
N GLU A 460 -4.45 -21.06 11.59
CA GLU A 460 -3.14 -21.73 11.56
C GLU A 460 -2.01 -20.73 11.32
N VAL A 461 -2.12 -19.87 10.30
CA VAL A 461 -1.13 -18.81 10.03
C VAL A 461 -0.98 -17.88 11.24
N ARG A 462 -2.09 -17.42 11.83
CA ARG A 462 -2.06 -16.57 13.03
C ARG A 462 -1.32 -17.23 14.19
N SER A 463 -1.54 -18.52 14.42
CA SER A 463 -0.83 -19.26 15.47
C SER A 463 0.69 -19.28 15.26
N GLN A 464 1.14 -19.25 14.01
CA GLN A 464 2.55 -19.21 13.65
C GLN A 464 3.18 -17.82 13.83
N VAL A 465 2.49 -16.74 13.44
CA VAL A 465 3.12 -15.42 13.25
C VAL A 465 2.56 -14.29 14.10
N ALA A 466 1.27 -14.31 14.43
CA ALA A 466 0.60 -13.16 15.03
C ALA A 466 0.88 -13.03 16.53
N VAL A 467 1.13 -11.80 16.98
CA VAL A 467 1.22 -11.45 18.42
C VAL A 467 -0.08 -10.81 18.94
N ILE A 468 -0.89 -10.27 18.04
CA ILE A 468 -2.25 -9.80 18.32
C ILE A 468 -3.23 -10.82 17.78
N ILE A 469 -3.92 -11.53 18.67
CA ILE A 469 -4.97 -12.47 18.28
C ILE A 469 -6.30 -11.72 18.21
N PRO A 470 -6.91 -11.57 17.02
CA PRO A 470 -8.17 -10.88 16.89
C PRO A 470 -9.33 -11.70 17.49
N PRO A 471 -10.47 -11.07 17.84
CA PRO A 471 -11.66 -11.76 18.30
C PRO A 471 -12.19 -12.77 17.27
N ALA A 472 -12.86 -13.83 17.71
CA ALA A 472 -13.41 -14.88 16.84
C ALA A 472 -14.49 -14.38 15.85
N PHE A 473 -15.06 -13.21 16.08
CA PHE A 473 -15.97 -12.59 15.11
C PHE A 473 -15.23 -11.91 13.94
N ASN A 474 -13.93 -11.66 14.03
CA ASN A 474 -13.15 -11.00 12.98
C ASN A 474 -13.27 -11.78 11.65
N GLN A 475 -13.54 -11.06 10.56
CA GLN A 475 -13.73 -11.61 9.21
C GLN A 475 -12.88 -10.85 8.18
N PHE A 476 -11.67 -10.39 8.55
CA PHE A 476 -10.90 -9.47 7.70
C PHE A 476 -10.68 -9.96 6.26
N GLN A 477 -10.63 -11.28 6.04
CA GLN A 477 -10.47 -11.88 4.72
C GLN A 477 -11.58 -11.45 3.74
N HIS A 478 -12.77 -11.11 4.24
CA HIS A 478 -13.90 -10.61 3.44
C HIS A 478 -13.69 -9.19 2.91
N GLY A 479 -12.78 -8.45 3.53
CA GLY A 479 -12.35 -7.12 3.12
C GLY A 479 -10.97 -7.11 2.44
N PHE A 480 -10.36 -8.28 2.17
CA PHE A 480 -8.98 -8.35 1.69
C PHE A 480 -8.87 -8.14 0.17
N ALA A 481 -9.23 -6.93 -0.27
CA ALA A 481 -9.31 -6.53 -1.68
C ALA A 481 -8.05 -6.85 -2.49
N HIS A 482 -6.86 -6.70 -1.91
CA HIS A 482 -5.58 -6.97 -2.58
C HIS A 482 -5.57 -8.32 -3.32
N ILE A 483 -6.10 -9.38 -2.70
CA ILE A 483 -5.98 -10.76 -3.23
C ILE A 483 -7.26 -11.26 -3.89
N PHE A 484 -8.42 -10.67 -3.56
CA PHE A 484 -9.71 -11.13 -4.08
C PHE A 484 -10.33 -10.22 -5.14
N SER A 485 -9.88 -8.97 -5.28
CA SER A 485 -10.30 -8.07 -6.36
C SER A 485 -9.15 -7.32 -7.03
N GLY A 486 -7.98 -7.26 -6.38
CA GLY A 486 -6.75 -6.66 -6.89
C GLY A 486 -5.79 -7.66 -7.56
N GLY A 487 -4.57 -7.20 -7.82
CA GLY A 487 -3.52 -7.95 -8.52
C GLY A 487 -2.64 -8.86 -7.64
N TYR A 488 -2.91 -8.97 -6.33
CA TYR A 488 -1.97 -9.59 -5.38
C TYR A 488 -2.34 -11.03 -4.97
N ALA A 489 -3.22 -11.72 -5.69
CA ALA A 489 -3.51 -13.13 -5.43
C ALA A 489 -2.24 -14.00 -5.58
N ALA A 490 -1.84 -14.70 -4.52
CA ALA A 490 -0.51 -15.36 -4.41
C ALA A 490 0.64 -14.39 -4.74
N GLY A 491 0.53 -13.18 -4.22
CA GLY A 491 1.37 -12.04 -4.56
C GLY A 491 1.45 -10.99 -3.46
N TYR A 492 0.74 -11.12 -2.33
CA TYR A 492 0.85 -10.12 -1.27
C TYR A 492 2.25 -10.06 -0.64
N TYR A 493 3.02 -11.15 -0.74
CA TYR A 493 4.44 -11.17 -0.37
C TYR A 493 5.30 -10.15 -1.14
N SER A 494 4.85 -9.70 -2.32
CA SER A 494 5.53 -8.71 -3.17
C SER A 494 5.86 -7.42 -2.40
N TYR A 495 5.03 -7.01 -1.44
CA TYR A 495 5.34 -5.86 -0.58
C TYR A 495 6.64 -6.05 0.21
N LYS A 496 6.81 -7.20 0.89
CA LYS A 496 8.03 -7.46 1.68
C LYS A 496 9.22 -7.83 0.81
N TRP A 497 8.96 -8.50 -0.31
CA TRP A 497 10.00 -8.82 -1.29
C TRP A 497 10.64 -7.56 -1.85
N ALA A 498 9.80 -6.63 -2.31
CA ALA A 498 10.26 -5.34 -2.80
C ALA A 498 10.80 -4.43 -1.70
N GLU A 499 10.34 -4.56 -0.45
CA GLU A 499 10.88 -3.75 0.66
C GLU A 499 12.34 -4.10 0.95
N VAL A 500 12.72 -5.37 0.75
CA VAL A 500 14.14 -5.76 0.76
C VAL A 500 14.90 -5.08 -0.37
N LEU A 501 14.34 -5.05 -1.59
CA LEU A 501 14.95 -4.35 -2.71
C LEU A 501 15.09 -2.85 -2.41
N SER A 502 14.03 -2.21 -1.90
CA SER A 502 13.98 -0.76 -1.70
C SER A 502 14.87 -0.30 -0.55
N ALA A 503 14.86 -0.99 0.58
CA ALA A 503 15.76 -0.73 1.71
C ALA A 503 17.23 -0.88 1.29
N ASP A 504 17.56 -1.93 0.54
CA ASP A 504 18.93 -2.17 0.08
C ASP A 504 19.33 -1.19 -1.03
N ALA A 505 18.40 -0.79 -1.90
CA ALA A 505 18.64 0.27 -2.87
C ALA A 505 18.92 1.61 -2.18
N PHE A 506 18.14 1.95 -1.15
CA PHE A 506 18.33 3.17 -0.36
C PHE A 506 19.62 3.13 0.47
N SER A 507 20.07 1.95 0.94
CA SER A 507 21.34 1.82 1.65
C SER A 507 22.54 2.35 0.84
N LYS A 508 22.49 2.28 -0.49
CA LYS A 508 23.51 2.88 -1.36
C LYS A 508 23.51 4.41 -1.34
N PHE A 509 22.35 5.04 -1.11
CA PHE A 509 22.25 6.47 -0.84
C PHE A 509 22.76 6.81 0.56
N GLU A 510 22.54 5.94 1.56
CA GLU A 510 23.15 6.13 2.88
C GLU A 510 24.69 6.08 2.80
N GLU A 511 25.25 5.23 1.94
CA GLU A 511 26.70 5.09 1.71
C GLU A 511 27.32 6.34 1.05
N ASN A 512 26.62 6.97 0.11
CA ASN A 512 27.18 8.06 -0.74
C ASN A 512 26.65 9.47 -0.39
N GLY A 513 25.53 9.55 0.32
CA GLY A 513 24.74 10.77 0.53
C GLY A 513 23.35 10.65 -0.08
N ILE A 514 22.31 11.03 0.67
CA ILE A 514 20.89 10.88 0.31
C ILE A 514 20.42 11.67 -0.92
N PHE A 515 21.27 12.57 -1.41
CA PHE A 515 21.11 13.33 -2.66
C PHE A 515 22.34 13.25 -3.56
N ASP A 516 23.10 12.15 -3.49
CA ASP A 516 24.20 11.90 -4.42
C ASP A 516 23.68 11.78 -5.85
N GLU A 517 24.03 12.76 -6.70
CA GLU A 517 23.54 12.89 -8.08
C GLU A 517 23.91 11.66 -8.92
N LYS A 518 25.11 11.10 -8.70
CA LYS A 518 25.56 9.91 -9.43
C LYS A 518 24.69 8.70 -9.10
N THR A 519 24.38 8.48 -7.83
CA THR A 519 23.49 7.40 -7.39
C THR A 519 22.07 7.63 -7.88
N GLY A 520 21.56 8.88 -7.81
CA GLY A 520 20.27 9.29 -8.40
C GLY A 520 20.17 8.96 -9.89
N LYS A 521 21.16 9.35 -10.69
CA LYS A 521 21.23 9.05 -12.13
C LYS A 521 21.32 7.55 -12.42
N GLN A 522 22.02 6.79 -11.58
CA GLN A 522 22.08 5.33 -11.72
C GLN A 522 20.73 4.68 -11.43
N PHE A 523 20.00 5.16 -10.40
CA PHE A 523 18.65 4.67 -10.10
C PHE A 523 17.68 5.01 -11.23
N LEU A 524 17.68 6.26 -11.69
CA LEU A 524 16.90 6.72 -12.85
C LEU A 524 17.12 5.81 -14.06
N THR A 525 18.39 5.63 -14.47
CA THR A 525 18.71 4.90 -15.71
C THR A 525 18.62 3.38 -15.60
N SER A 526 18.64 2.81 -14.38
CA SER A 526 18.59 1.35 -14.19
C SER A 526 17.23 0.84 -13.77
N ILE A 527 16.38 1.66 -13.14
CA ILE A 527 15.10 1.24 -12.56
C ILE A 527 13.93 2.00 -13.22
N LEU A 528 13.98 3.35 -13.22
CA LEU A 528 12.84 4.17 -13.65
C LEU A 528 12.72 4.27 -15.18
N GLU A 529 13.84 4.34 -15.91
CA GLU A 529 13.82 4.51 -17.38
C GLU A 529 13.66 3.19 -18.16
N THR A 530 13.86 2.04 -17.50
CA THR A 530 14.00 0.72 -18.16
C THR A 530 12.71 -0.08 -18.23
N GLY A 531 11.67 0.30 -17.49
CA GLY A 531 10.41 -0.44 -17.39
C GLY A 531 10.59 -1.95 -17.27
N GLY A 532 9.68 -2.73 -17.88
CA GLY A 532 9.73 -4.19 -17.95
C GLY A 532 10.63 -4.76 -19.04
N SER A 533 11.58 -3.98 -19.59
CA SER A 533 12.36 -4.39 -20.78
C SER A 533 13.50 -5.39 -20.50
N GLU A 534 13.84 -5.59 -19.23
CA GLU A 534 14.82 -6.56 -18.72
C GLU A 534 14.31 -7.13 -17.39
N LYS A 535 14.93 -8.22 -16.90
CA LYS A 535 14.55 -8.82 -15.61
C LYS A 535 14.88 -7.88 -14.46
N ALA A 536 13.96 -7.71 -13.50
CA ALA A 536 14.15 -6.84 -12.34
C ALA A 536 15.41 -7.16 -11.51
N MET A 537 15.78 -8.44 -11.35
CA MET A 537 17.02 -8.82 -10.66
C MET A 537 18.28 -8.29 -11.36
N ASP A 538 18.30 -8.31 -12.70
CA ASP A 538 19.44 -7.83 -13.49
C ASP A 538 19.53 -6.29 -13.42
N LEU A 539 18.38 -5.60 -13.44
CA LEU A 539 18.28 -4.16 -13.25
C LEU A 539 18.75 -3.74 -11.85
N PHE A 540 18.33 -4.48 -10.82
CA PHE A 540 18.77 -4.27 -9.45
C PHE A 540 20.28 -4.47 -9.31
N LYS A 541 20.84 -5.57 -9.82
CA LYS A 541 22.29 -5.83 -9.80
C LYS A 541 23.08 -4.72 -10.51
N ARG A 542 22.56 -4.19 -11.62
CA ARG A 542 23.18 -3.07 -12.34
C ARG A 542 23.22 -1.81 -11.48
N PHE A 543 22.16 -1.52 -10.74
CA PHE A 543 22.12 -0.39 -9.82
C PHE A 543 23.00 -0.65 -8.59
N ARG A 544 22.74 -1.73 -7.85
CA ARG A 544 23.33 -2.01 -6.53
C ARG A 544 24.77 -2.53 -6.60
N GLY A 545 25.13 -3.23 -7.67
CA GLY A 545 26.41 -3.92 -7.86
C GLY A 545 26.44 -5.36 -7.34
N ARG A 546 25.36 -5.82 -6.69
CA ARG A 546 25.21 -7.17 -6.11
C ARG A 546 23.73 -7.57 -6.02
N GLU A 547 23.46 -8.80 -5.59
CA GLU A 547 22.12 -9.28 -5.23
C GLU A 547 21.58 -8.56 -3.97
N PRO A 548 20.25 -8.49 -3.82
CA PRO A 548 19.63 -7.84 -2.67
C PRO A 548 19.88 -8.62 -1.38
N GLU A 549 20.06 -7.88 -0.28
CA GLU A 549 20.30 -8.44 1.05
C GLU A 549 19.25 -7.95 2.07
N ILE A 550 18.68 -8.90 2.82
CA ILE A 550 17.64 -8.63 3.84
C ILE A 550 18.12 -7.72 4.99
N ASN A 551 19.43 -7.63 5.20
CA ASN A 551 20.02 -6.90 6.33
C ASN A 551 19.65 -5.41 6.32
N ALA A 552 19.53 -4.80 5.14
CA ALA A 552 19.11 -3.40 5.02
C ALA A 552 17.71 -3.19 5.58
N LEU A 553 16.75 -4.05 5.20
CA LEU A 553 15.38 -4.01 5.71
C LEU A 553 15.35 -4.20 7.22
N LEU A 554 16.06 -5.20 7.75
CA LEU A 554 16.12 -5.45 9.20
C LEU A 554 16.68 -4.24 9.95
N LYS A 555 17.76 -3.62 9.44
CA LYS A 555 18.33 -2.40 10.03
C LYS A 555 17.35 -1.23 9.99
N HIS A 556 16.72 -0.98 8.84
CA HIS A 556 15.73 0.09 8.67
C HIS A 556 14.50 -0.10 9.56
N SER A 557 14.14 -1.34 9.84
CA SER A 557 13.04 -1.70 10.75
C SER A 557 13.47 -1.73 12.23
N GLY A 558 14.74 -1.52 12.57
CA GLY A 558 15.23 -1.63 13.96
C GLY A 558 15.27 -3.06 14.50
N LEU A 559 15.37 -4.05 13.61
CA LEU A 559 15.38 -5.49 13.89
C LEU A 559 16.77 -6.14 13.69
N SER A 560 17.78 -5.35 13.31
CA SER A 560 19.17 -5.83 13.26
C SER A 560 19.74 -5.85 14.68
N ASN A 561 20.00 -7.06 15.21
CA ASN A 561 20.81 -7.23 16.43
C ASN A 561 22.28 -6.89 16.17
#